data_AF-R7FNJ6-F1
#
_entry.id   AF-R7FNJ6-F1
#
_cell.length_a   1.000
_cell.length_b   1.000
_cell.length_c   1.000
_cell.angle_alpha   90.00
_cell.angle_beta   90.00
_cell.angle_gamma   90.00
#
_symmetry.space_group_name_H-M   'P 1'
#
loop_
_entity.id
_entity.type
_entity.pdbx_description
1 polymer ?
#
loop_
_entity_poly.entity_id
_entity_poly.type
_entity_poly.pdbx_seq_one_letter_code
_entity_poly.pdbx_strand_id
1 'polypeptide(L)'
;MCTIILSWLLFFIRLLNWFVPALQLLPDYILLHVTNFSLSLMVLVALGFAVLIFGGGMKAVTVIGLLIAAFNLGYELVFPILNIPDFADAVAGFLGIAIAYAFLLSLKRNGLMPK
;
A
#
# COMPACT_ATOMS: atom_id res chain seq x y z
N MET A 1 10.65 -7.40 -4.91
CA MET A 1 11.61 -6.66 -4.08
C MET A 1 11.64 -5.17 -4.39
N CYS A 2 11.75 -4.75 -5.66
CA CYS A 2 11.74 -3.31 -6.01
C CYS A 2 10.48 -2.56 -5.53
N THR A 3 9.30 -3.19 -5.56
CA THR A 3 8.05 -2.60 -5.08
C THR A 3 8.07 -2.29 -3.57
N ILE A 4 8.62 -3.20 -2.76
CA ILE A 4 8.78 -3.01 -1.31
C ILE A 4 9.78 -1.89 -1.01
N ILE A 5 10.93 -1.89 -1.71
CA ILE A 5 11.95 -0.85 -1.56
C ILE A 5 11.39 0.53 -1.93
N LEU A 6 10.63 0.61 -3.02
CA LEU A 6 9.96 1.84 -3.43
C LEU A 6 8.98 2.34 -2.37
N SER A 7 8.13 1.48 -1.82
CA SER A 7 7.20 1.90 -0.75
C SER A 7 7.92 2.34 0.52
N TRP A 8 9.00 1.67 0.91
CA TRP A 8 9.79 2.10 2.06
C TRP A 8 10.44 3.47 1.80
N LEU A 9 11.02 3.67 0.62
CA LEU A 9 11.61 4.95 0.22
C LEU A 9 10.59 6.09 0.30
N LEU A 10 9.40 5.87 -0.27
CA LEU A 10 8.31 6.85 -0.28
C LEU A 10 7.81 7.17 1.13
N PHE A 11 7.66 6.15 1.99
CA PHE A 11 7.31 6.34 3.40
C PHE A 11 8.41 7.12 4.15
N PHE A 12 9.68 6.79 3.93
CA PHE A 12 10.81 7.49 4.55
C PHE A 12 10.94 8.93 4.09
N ILE A 13 10.65 9.24 2.82
CA ILE A 13 10.63 10.63 2.32
C ILE A 13 9.60 11.44 3.11
N ARG A 14 8.41 10.89 3.35
CA ARG A 14 7.38 11.56 4.14
C ARG A 14 7.79 11.71 5.61
N LEU A 15 8.37 10.67 6.20
CA LEU A 15 8.88 10.72 7.57
C LEU A 15 9.98 11.77 7.73
N LEU A 16 10.89 11.87 6.77
CA LEU A 16 11.97 12.87 6.79
C LEU A 16 11.41 14.29 6.65
N ASN A 17 10.42 14.50 5.78
CA ASN A 17 9.73 15.77 5.63
C ASN A 17 9.01 16.21 6.93
N TRP A 18 8.53 15.28 7.74
CA TRP A 18 7.97 15.58 9.06
C TRP A 18 9.03 16.13 10.03
N PHE A 19 10.24 15.57 10.03
CA PHE A 19 11.34 16.03 10.90
C PHE A 19 12.06 17.28 10.36
N VAL A 20 12.14 17.41 9.03
CA VAL A 20 12.84 18.50 8.34
C VAL A 20 11.92 19.08 7.26
N PRO A 21 10.95 19.95 7.61
CA PRO A 21 9.96 20.48 6.66
C PRO A 21 10.57 21.26 5.48
N ALA A 22 11.75 21.87 5.68
CA ALA A 22 12.49 22.56 4.62
C ALA A 22 12.96 21.62 3.49
N LEU A 23 12.97 20.31 3.73
CA LEU A 23 13.37 19.29 2.76
C LEU A 23 12.11 18.80 1.99
N GLN A 24 11.67 19.57 1.00
CA GLN A 24 10.58 19.19 0.08
C GLN A 24 11.12 18.38 -1.10
N LEU A 25 11.33 17.07 -0.88
CA LEU A 25 11.78 16.14 -1.93
C LEU A 25 10.67 15.76 -2.93
N LEU A 26 9.42 15.98 -2.55
CA LEU A 26 8.23 15.72 -3.35
C LEU A 26 7.27 16.91 -3.24
N PRO A 27 6.40 17.13 -4.24
CA PRO A 27 5.31 18.10 -4.14
C PRO A 27 4.43 17.82 -2.91
N ASP A 28 3.94 18.89 -2.26
CA ASP A 28 3.13 18.79 -1.03
C ASP A 28 1.88 17.91 -1.22
N TYR A 29 1.24 18.02 -2.39
CA TYR A 29 0.10 17.17 -2.75
C TYR A 29 0.45 15.67 -2.70
N ILE A 30 1.64 15.28 -3.17
CA ILE A 30 2.07 13.87 -3.14
C ILE A 30 2.42 13.48 -1.70
N LEU A 31 3.11 14.35 -0.95
CA LEU A 31 3.51 14.08 0.43
C LEU A 31 2.32 13.83 1.37
N LEU A 32 1.18 14.50 1.14
CA LEU A 32 -0.02 14.29 1.94
C LEU A 32 -0.55 12.86 1.80
N HIS A 33 -0.55 12.29 0.58
CA HIS A 33 -1.20 11.01 0.31
C HIS A 33 -0.27 9.80 0.21
N VAL A 34 1.05 10.03 0.16
CA VAL A 34 2.04 8.98 -0.07
C VAL A 34 2.09 7.93 1.05
N THR A 35 1.69 8.29 2.28
CA THR A 35 1.66 7.37 3.43
C THR A 35 0.63 6.26 3.22
N ASN A 36 -0.60 6.61 2.86
CA ASN A 36 -1.67 5.65 2.62
C ASN A 36 -1.39 4.75 1.42
N PHE A 37 -0.82 5.32 0.36
CA PHE A 37 -0.30 4.55 -0.77
C PHE A 37 0.77 3.54 -0.34
N SER A 38 1.79 4.00 0.39
CA SER A 38 2.96 3.17 0.75
C SER A 38 2.58 2.06 1.71
N LEU A 39 1.78 2.36 2.75
CA LEU A 39 1.31 1.37 3.71
C LEU A 39 0.45 0.30 3.05
N SER A 40 -0.51 0.71 2.21
CA SER A 40 -1.39 -0.23 1.50
C SER A 40 -0.61 -1.14 0.56
N LEU A 41 0.38 -0.59 -0.16
CA LEU A 41 1.31 -1.37 -0.99
C LEU A 41 2.11 -2.38 -0.15
N MET A 42 2.72 -1.93 0.95
CA MET A 42 3.59 -2.76 1.80
C MET A 42 2.82 -3.91 2.44
N VAL A 43 1.68 -3.62 3.05
CA VAL A 43 0.88 -4.62 3.79
C VAL A 43 0.38 -5.70 2.84
N LEU A 44 -0.18 -5.32 1.67
CA LEU A 44 -0.67 -6.32 0.74
C LEU A 44 0.46 -7.13 0.12
N VAL A 45 1.59 -6.51 -0.25
CA VAL A 45 2.75 -7.28 -0.75
C VAL A 45 3.26 -8.24 0.32
N ALA A 46 3.42 -7.81 1.57
CA ALA A 46 3.93 -8.66 2.65
C ALA A 46 3.00 -9.85 2.94
N LEU A 47 1.72 -9.59 3.19
CA LEU A 47 0.74 -10.63 3.49
C LEU A 47 0.46 -11.52 2.29
N GLY A 48 0.29 -10.93 1.11
CA GLY A 48 0.02 -11.67 -0.12
C GLY A 48 1.20 -12.54 -0.55
N PHE A 49 2.44 -12.09 -0.33
CA PHE A 49 3.63 -12.90 -0.55
C PHE A 49 3.71 -14.07 0.42
N ALA A 50 3.43 -13.86 1.71
CA ALA A 50 3.35 -14.94 2.70
C ALA A 50 2.31 -15.99 2.27
N VAL A 51 1.11 -15.55 1.89
CA VAL A 51 0.05 -16.44 1.38
C VAL A 51 0.55 -17.29 0.21
N LEU A 52 1.24 -16.68 -0.77
CA LEU A 52 1.73 -17.41 -1.93
C LEU A 52 2.85 -18.41 -1.59
N ILE A 53 3.74 -18.09 -0.64
CA ILE A 53 4.80 -19.01 -0.19
C ILE A 53 4.23 -20.22 0.54
N PHE A 54 3.19 -20.04 1.37
CA PHE A 54 2.56 -21.13 2.10
C PHE A 54 1.54 -21.93 1.25
N GLY A 55 1.63 -21.86 -0.08
CA GLY A 55 0.77 -22.62 -1.00
C GLY A 55 -0.65 -22.05 -1.18
N GLY A 56 -0.91 -20.87 -0.63
CA GLY A 56 -2.18 -20.16 -0.79
C GLY A 56 -2.40 -19.64 -2.22
N GLY A 57 -3.67 -19.38 -2.55
CA GLY A 57 -4.07 -18.87 -3.86
C GLY A 57 -4.30 -17.35 -3.88
N MET A 58 -4.38 -16.77 -5.09
CA MET A 58 -4.75 -15.36 -5.27
C MET A 58 -6.11 -15.03 -4.65
N LYS A 59 -7.03 -15.99 -4.50
CA LYS A 59 -8.32 -15.76 -3.82
C LYS A 59 -8.12 -15.21 -2.40
N ALA A 60 -7.18 -15.77 -1.63
CA ALA A 60 -6.86 -15.28 -0.29
C ALA A 60 -6.20 -13.89 -0.35
N VAL A 61 -5.31 -13.65 -1.32
CA VAL A 61 -4.71 -12.33 -1.58
C VAL A 61 -5.78 -11.28 -1.90
N THR A 62 -6.79 -11.63 -2.70
CA THR A 62 -7.92 -10.74 -3.03
C THR A 62 -8.72 -10.39 -1.78
N VAL A 63 -9.03 -11.37 -0.91
CA VAL A 63 -9.74 -11.11 0.35
C VAL A 63 -8.95 -10.16 1.24
N ILE A 64 -7.63 -10.37 1.38
CA ILE A 64 -6.76 -9.48 2.15
C ILE A 64 -6.77 -8.07 1.54
N GLY A 65 -6.63 -7.94 0.22
CA GLY A 65 -6.68 -6.64 -0.46
C GLY A 65 -8.00 -5.90 -0.26
N LEU A 66 -9.13 -6.62 -0.28
CA LEU A 66 -10.45 -6.05 -0.01
C LEU A 66 -10.60 -5.59 1.44
N LEU A 67 -10.07 -6.35 2.41
CA LEU A 67 -10.06 -5.95 3.81
C LEU A 67 -9.22 -4.68 4.03
N ILE A 68 -8.05 -4.59 3.39
CA ILE A 68 -7.21 -3.37 3.46
C ILE A 68 -7.96 -2.19 2.82
N ALA A 69 -8.61 -2.39 1.66
CA ALA A 69 -9.40 -1.34 1.01
C ALA A 69 -10.55 -0.85 1.90
N ALA A 70 -11.29 -1.79 2.53
CA ALA A 70 -12.39 -1.46 3.43
C ALA A 70 -11.89 -0.72 4.68
N PHE A 71 -10.75 -1.13 5.24
CA PHE A 71 -10.14 -0.45 6.37
C PHE A 71 -9.67 0.96 6.00
N ASN A 72 -9.06 1.13 4.83
CA ASN A 72 -8.59 2.43 4.34
C ASN A 72 -9.77 3.38 4.09
N LEU A 73 -10.82 2.92 3.42
CA LEU A 73 -12.07 3.69 3.24
C LEU A 73 -12.74 4.03 4.56
N GLY A 74 -12.79 3.09 5.51
CA GLY A 74 -13.36 3.33 6.84
C GLY A 74 -12.57 4.38 7.60
N TYR A 75 -11.25 4.24 7.64
CA TYR A 75 -10.35 5.18 8.32
C TYR A 75 -10.48 6.60 7.75
N GLU A 76 -10.51 6.74 6.42
CA GLU A 76 -10.58 8.04 5.78
C GLU A 76 -11.97 8.65 5.79
N LEU A 77 -13.04 7.89 5.56
CA LEU A 77 -14.38 8.46 5.31
C LEU A 77 -15.35 8.33 6.48
N VAL A 78 -15.14 7.36 7.38
CA VAL A 78 -16.13 6.99 8.41
C VAL A 78 -15.71 7.44 9.81
N PHE A 79 -14.41 7.65 10.06
CA PHE A 79 -13.89 8.04 11.37
C PHE A 79 -13.40 9.50 11.39
N PRO A 80 -14.31 10.50 11.44
CA PRO A 80 -13.96 11.92 11.50
C PRO A 80 -13.21 12.31 12.79
N ILE A 81 -13.18 11.42 13.79
CA ILE A 81 -12.44 11.60 15.04
C ILE A 81 -10.92 11.40 14.80
N LEU A 82 -10.54 10.60 13.80
CA LEU A 82 -9.14 10.23 13.53
C LEU A 82 -8.57 10.95 12.30
N ASN A 83 -9.37 11.21 11.26
CA ASN A 83 -8.95 12.01 10.12
C ASN A 83 -10.08 12.88 9.57
N ILE A 84 -9.74 14.01 8.95
CA ILE A 84 -10.70 14.79 8.17
C ILE A 84 -11.01 13.97 6.91
N PRO A 85 -12.29 13.81 6.50
CA PRO A 85 -12.61 13.02 5.33
C PRO A 85 -11.87 13.48 4.07
N ASP A 86 -10.95 12.65 3.60
CA ASP A 86 -10.13 12.91 2.40
C ASP A 86 -10.26 11.77 1.39
N PHE A 87 -10.90 12.07 0.27
CA PHE A 87 -11.09 11.11 -0.81
C PHE A 87 -9.79 10.80 -1.56
N ALA A 88 -8.86 11.75 -1.65
CA ALA A 88 -7.59 11.56 -2.35
C ALA A 88 -6.71 10.55 -1.60
N ASP A 89 -6.77 10.53 -0.28
CA ASP A 89 -6.09 9.54 0.56
C ASP A 89 -6.61 8.12 0.35
N ALA A 90 -7.93 7.95 0.31
CA ALA A 90 -8.56 6.68 0.02
C ALA A 90 -8.18 6.17 -1.39
N VAL A 91 -8.12 7.06 -2.39
CA VAL A 91 -7.67 6.73 -3.75
C VAL A 91 -6.20 6.32 -3.76
N ALA A 92 -5.34 7.03 -3.03
CA ALA A 92 -3.92 6.70 -2.93
C ALA A 92 -3.72 5.30 -2.32
N GLY A 93 -4.46 4.98 -1.25
CA GLY A 93 -4.51 3.65 -0.67
C GLY A 93 -4.93 2.55 -1.66
N PHE A 94 -5.99 2.81 -2.42
CA PHE A 94 -6.48 1.89 -3.44
C PHE A 94 -5.48 1.66 -4.57
N LEU A 95 -4.78 2.70 -5.03
CA LEU A 95 -3.69 2.57 -6.01
C LEU A 95 -2.55 1.71 -5.48
N GLY A 96 -2.20 1.86 -4.19
CA GLY A 96 -1.23 0.99 -3.52
C GLY A 96 -1.66 -0.48 -3.57
N ILE A 97 -2.93 -0.78 -3.24
CA ILE A 97 -3.50 -2.13 -3.33
C ILE A 97 -3.46 -2.67 -4.77
N ALA A 98 -3.85 -1.87 -5.76
CA ALA A 98 -3.89 -2.29 -7.15
C ALA A 98 -2.50 -2.69 -7.67
N ILE A 99 -1.48 -1.88 -7.37
CA ILE A 99 -0.09 -2.15 -7.77
C ILE A 99 0.45 -3.39 -7.03
N ALA A 100 0.19 -3.51 -5.72
CA ALA A 100 0.58 -4.70 -4.95
C ALA A 100 -0.05 -5.97 -5.51
N TYR A 101 -1.33 -5.93 -5.83
CA TYR A 101 -2.06 -7.06 -6.40
C TYR A 101 -1.53 -7.45 -7.77
N ALA A 102 -1.28 -6.48 -8.66
CA ALA A 102 -0.70 -6.72 -9.97
C ALA A 102 0.71 -7.35 -9.86
N PHE A 103 1.52 -6.87 -8.92
CA PHE A 103 2.82 -7.43 -8.62
C PHE A 103 2.73 -8.89 -8.14
N LEU A 104 1.85 -9.19 -7.18
CA LEU A 104 1.63 -10.56 -6.67
C LEU A 104 1.06 -11.51 -7.73
N LEU A 105 0.19 -11.00 -8.61
CA LEU A 105 -0.32 -11.77 -9.73
C LEU A 105 0.78 -12.13 -10.72
N SER A 106 1.65 -11.18 -11.05
CA SER A 106 2.84 -11.41 -11.89
C SER A 106 3.77 -12.44 -11.25
N LEU A 107 4.02 -12.31 -9.94
CA LEU A 107 4.81 -13.26 -9.15
C LEU A 107 4.25 -14.68 -9.19
N LYS A 108 2.93 -14.84 -9.03
CA LYS A 108 2.30 -16.17 -9.13
C LYS A 108 2.40 -16.75 -10.54
N ARG A 109 2.23 -15.93 -11.58
CA ARG A 109 2.29 -16.37 -12.99
C ARG A 109 3.70 -16.73 -13.43
N ASN A 110 4.71 -15.98 -12.97
CA ASN A 110 6.11 -16.16 -13.35
C ASN A 110 6.86 -17.17 -12.46
N GLY A 111 6.13 -17.94 -11.64
CA GLY A 111 6.66 -19.15 -11.01
C GLY A 111 7.51 -18.91 -9.77
N LEU A 112 6.97 -18.22 -8.76
CA LEU A 112 7.61 -18.17 -7.44
C LEU A 112 7.76 -19.55 -6.77
N MET A 113 7.19 -20.63 -7.31
CA MET A 113 7.51 -22.00 -6.93
C MET A 113 7.49 -22.98 -8.12
N PRO A 114 8.39 -23.99 -8.14
CA PRO A 114 8.35 -25.10 -9.11
C PRO A 114 7.10 -25.96 -8.89
N LYS A 115 6.67 -26.65 -9.95
CA LYS A 115 5.56 -27.63 -9.91
C LYS A 115 5.82 -28.76 -8.93
#